data_AF-A0A7R9YGP9-F1
#
_entry.id   AF-A0A7R9YGP9-F1
#
_cell.length_a   1.000
_cell.length_b   1.000
_cell.length_c   1.000
_cell.angle_alpha   90.00
_cell.angle_beta   90.00
_cell.angle_gamma   90.00
#
_symmetry.space_group_name_H-M   'P 1'
#
loop_
_entity.id
_entity.type
_entity.pdbx_description
1 polymer ?
#
loop_
_entity_poly.entity_id
_entity_poly.type
_entity_poly.pdbx_seq_one_letter_code
_entity_poly.pdbx_strand_id
1 'polypeptide(L)'
;PVRHFAFMLKGLAQLEPELRAHGIQFHLLRGQPEAVLPDFAAEHGAHTIVCDFSPLNIARGWKEAVGAKLPPATRLVEVDAHNVVPAWRASSKQEVGARTLRPKIEGLLPAFLTEFPQLRVHPTPPTCAPPTPVDWAATLS
;
A
#
# COMPACT_ATOMS: atom_id res chain seq x y z
N PRO A 1 -14.26 -4.78 -17.56
CA PRO A 1 -13.91 -5.29 -16.21
C PRO A 1 -12.69 -6.25 -16.20
N VAL A 2 -12.60 -7.23 -17.10
CA VAL A 2 -11.49 -8.21 -17.04
C VAL A 2 -10.12 -7.59 -17.39
N ARG A 3 -10.07 -6.63 -18.33
CA ARG A 3 -8.81 -6.04 -18.82
C ARG A 3 -7.98 -5.30 -17.76
N HIS A 4 -8.62 -4.52 -16.89
CA HIS A 4 -7.88 -3.73 -15.89
C HIS A 4 -7.30 -4.62 -14.78
N PHE A 5 -8.04 -5.64 -14.35
CA PHE A 5 -7.52 -6.64 -13.43
C PHE A 5 -6.41 -7.48 -14.04
N ALA A 6 -6.54 -7.90 -15.30
CA ALA A 6 -5.46 -8.62 -15.99
C ALA A 6 -4.17 -7.80 -16.09
N PHE A 7 -4.26 -6.50 -16.34
CA PHE A 7 -3.09 -5.61 -16.35
C PHE A 7 -2.44 -5.50 -14.96
N MET A 8 -3.24 -5.27 -13.91
CA MET A 8 -2.77 -5.19 -12.53
C MET A 8 -2.08 -6.50 -12.09
N LEU A 9 -2.72 -7.65 -12.32
CA LEU A 9 -2.20 -8.96 -11.93
C LEU A 9 -0.89 -9.31 -12.66
N LYS A 10 -0.76 -8.94 -13.94
CA LYS A 10 0.51 -9.08 -14.67
C LYS A 10 1.62 -8.24 -14.05
N GLY A 11 1.31 -7.02 -13.62
CA GLY A 11 2.27 -6.17 -12.89
C GLY A 11 2.68 -6.80 -11.55
N LEU A 12 1.73 -7.36 -10.79
CA LEU A 12 2.04 -8.05 -9.53
C LEU A 12 2.89 -9.31 -9.75
N ALA A 13 2.65 -10.05 -10.84
CA ALA A 13 3.47 -11.21 -11.21
C ALA A 13 4.93 -10.84 -11.52
N GLN A 14 5.17 -9.63 -12.04
CA GLN A 14 6.52 -9.11 -12.26
C GLN A 14 7.16 -8.58 -10.97
N LEU A 15 6.36 -8.00 -10.07
CA LEU A 15 6.82 -7.45 -8.80
C LEU A 15 7.27 -8.52 -7.80
N GLU A 16 6.58 -9.67 -7.75
CA GLU A 16 6.88 -10.76 -6.81
C GLU A 16 8.37 -11.19 -6.80
N PRO A 17 9.00 -11.52 -7.96
CA PRO A 17 10.41 -11.90 -7.97
C PRO A 17 11.36 -10.75 -7.58
N GLU A 18 11.01 -9.49 -7.90
CA GLU A 18 11.80 -8.32 -7.50
C GLU A 18 11.82 -8.17 -5.98
N LEU A 19 10.65 -8.26 -5.32
CA LEU A 19 10.55 -8.23 -3.86
C LEU A 19 11.35 -9.37 -3.22
N ARG A 20 11.25 -10.58 -3.80
CA ARG A 20 12.01 -11.74 -3.32
C ARG A 20 13.52 -11.52 -3.40
N ALA A 21 14.03 -10.90 -4.47
CA ALA A 21 15.44 -10.55 -4.60
C ALA A 21 15.91 -9.55 -3.52
N HIS A 22 14.98 -8.74 -3.00
CA HIS A 22 15.20 -7.84 -1.87
C HIS A 22 14.92 -8.48 -0.49
N GLY A 23 14.66 -9.79 -0.42
CA GLY A 23 14.35 -10.47 0.84
C GLY A 23 12.98 -10.14 1.43
N ILE A 24 12.07 -9.61 0.61
CA ILE A 24 10.71 -9.22 1.00
C ILE A 24 9.74 -10.30 0.52
N GLN A 25 8.96 -10.86 1.44
CA GLN A 25 7.92 -11.84 1.09
C GLN A 25 6.71 -11.13 0.45
N PHE A 26 6.13 -11.78 -0.56
CA PHE A 26 4.91 -11.32 -1.23
C PHE A 26 3.80 -12.35 -1.01
N HIS A 27 2.67 -11.91 -0.47
CA HIS A 27 1.50 -12.75 -0.20
C HIS A 27 0.30 -12.21 -0.96
N LEU A 28 -0.34 -13.04 -1.79
CA LEU A 28 -1.58 -12.69 -2.47
C LEU A 28 -2.78 -13.26 -1.69
N LEU A 29 -3.51 -12.39 -1.01
CA LEU A 29 -4.73 -12.76 -0.28
C LEU A 29 -5.96 -12.57 -1.16
N ARG A 30 -6.90 -13.52 -1.10
CA ARG A 30 -8.16 -13.47 -1.85
C ARG A 30 -9.33 -13.35 -0.89
N GLY A 31 -10.13 -12.29 -1.03
CA GLY A 31 -11.30 -12.03 -0.18
C GLY A 31 -11.49 -10.54 0.07
N GLN A 32 -12.44 -10.21 0.94
CA GLN A 32 -12.62 -8.83 1.39
C GLN A 32 -11.51 -8.44 2.37
N PRO A 33 -10.89 -7.25 2.25
CA PRO A 33 -9.76 -6.84 3.08
C PRO A 33 -10.03 -6.95 4.59
N GLU A 34 -11.22 -6.55 5.03
CA GLU A 34 -11.66 -6.60 6.42
C GLU A 34 -11.92 -8.01 6.96
N ALA A 35 -11.94 -9.02 6.09
CA ALA A 35 -12.02 -10.42 6.50
C ALA A 35 -10.61 -11.04 6.55
N VAL A 36 -9.77 -10.77 5.55
CA VAL A 36 -8.50 -11.50 5.38
C VAL A 36 -7.31 -10.85 6.07
N LEU A 37 -7.24 -9.52 6.14
CA LEU A 37 -6.07 -8.82 6.70
C LEU A 37 -5.91 -8.97 8.21
N PRO A 38 -6.97 -8.90 9.04
CA PRO A 38 -6.83 -9.09 10.48
C PRO A 38 -6.30 -10.48 10.85
N ASP A 39 -6.83 -11.53 10.22
CA ASP A 39 -6.39 -12.90 10.44
C ASP A 39 -4.94 -13.10 10.00
N PHE A 40 -4.59 -12.58 8.81
CA PHE A 40 -3.21 -12.62 8.31
C PHE A 40 -2.24 -11.89 9.24
N ALA A 41 -2.62 -10.71 9.74
CA ALA A 41 -1.81 -9.94 10.67
C ALA A 41 -1.62 -10.67 12.01
N ALA A 42 -2.66 -11.33 12.53
CA ALA A 42 -2.58 -12.11 13.75
C ALA A 42 -1.68 -13.35 13.59
N GLU A 43 -1.85 -14.10 12.50
CA GLU A 43 -1.04 -15.28 12.17
C GLU A 43 0.45 -14.94 12.07
N HIS A 44 0.78 -13.79 11.48
CA HIS A 44 2.15 -13.36 11.26
C HIS A 44 2.71 -12.51 12.41
N GLY A 45 1.95 -12.30 13.50
CA GLY A 45 2.36 -11.46 14.63
C GLY A 45 2.69 -10.02 14.21
N ALA A 46 1.96 -9.47 13.24
CA ALA A 46 2.22 -8.15 12.69
C ALA A 46 1.88 -7.06 13.71
N HIS A 47 2.90 -6.29 14.10
CA HIS A 47 2.75 -5.17 15.04
C HIS A 47 2.33 -3.88 14.34
N THR A 48 2.64 -3.74 13.05
CA THR A 48 2.32 -2.56 12.25
C THR A 48 1.96 -2.98 10.84
N ILE A 49 0.87 -2.42 10.36
CA ILE A 49 0.41 -2.53 8.98
C ILE A 49 0.53 -1.15 8.36
N VAL A 50 1.25 -1.06 7.25
CA VAL A 50 1.41 0.18 6.48
C VAL A 50 0.65 0.03 5.17
N CYS A 51 -0.14 1.03 4.81
CA CYS A 51 -0.93 1.05 3.58
C CYS A 51 -0.77 2.39 2.86
N ASP A 52 -1.08 2.39 1.56
CA ASP A 52 -1.07 3.60 0.76
C ASP A 52 -2.32 4.47 0.98
N PHE A 53 -2.16 5.76 0.69
CA PHE A 53 -3.27 6.70 0.65
C PHE A 53 -4.08 6.55 -0.64
N SER A 54 -5.40 6.59 -0.49
CA SER A 54 -6.32 6.75 -1.62
C SER A 54 -7.55 7.54 -1.16
N PRO A 55 -7.92 8.62 -1.88
CA PRO A 55 -9.06 9.45 -1.52
C PRO A 55 -10.40 8.82 -1.93
N LEU A 56 -10.43 7.62 -2.51
CA LEU A 56 -11.68 6.98 -2.93
C LEU A 56 -12.42 6.37 -1.74
N ASN A 57 -13.76 6.50 -1.74
CA ASN A 57 -14.61 6.02 -0.65
C ASN A 57 -14.41 4.53 -0.35
N ILE A 58 -14.23 3.69 -1.39
CA ILE A 58 -14.02 2.25 -1.23
C ILE A 58 -12.73 1.93 -0.46
N ALA A 59 -11.62 2.59 -0.81
CA ALA A 59 -10.34 2.35 -0.17
C ALA A 59 -10.33 2.87 1.28
N ARG A 60 -10.96 4.02 1.54
CA ARG A 60 -11.14 4.52 2.92
C ARG A 60 -12.00 3.58 3.76
N GLY A 61 -13.13 3.13 3.21
CA GLY A 61 -14.02 2.18 3.88
C GLY A 61 -13.33 0.87 4.24
N TRP A 62 -12.51 0.32 3.34
CA TRP A 62 -11.69 -0.87 3.64
C TRP A 62 -10.71 -0.62 4.78
N LYS A 63 -10.01 0.53 4.79
CA LYS A 63 -9.06 0.86 5.87
C LYS A 63 -9.75 1.03 7.22
N GLU A 64 -10.90 1.71 7.26
CA GLU A 64 -11.72 1.84 8.46
C GLU A 64 -12.21 0.48 8.97
N ALA A 65 -12.73 -0.37 8.07
CA ALA A 65 -13.24 -1.70 8.42
C ALA A 65 -12.14 -2.66 8.88
N VAL A 66 -10.96 -2.61 8.27
CA VAL A 66 -9.77 -3.36 8.71
C VAL A 66 -9.34 -2.85 10.09
N GLY A 67 -9.16 -1.53 10.23
CA GLY A 67 -8.71 -0.92 11.48
C GLY A 67 -9.62 -1.24 12.68
N ALA A 68 -10.93 -1.34 12.47
CA ALA A 68 -11.90 -1.72 13.50
C ALA A 68 -11.79 -3.19 13.96
N LYS A 69 -11.17 -4.06 13.15
CA LYS A 69 -11.02 -5.49 13.41
C LYS A 69 -9.60 -5.91 13.80
N LEU A 70 -8.63 -5.00 13.69
CA LEU A 70 -7.26 -5.29 14.09
C LEU A 70 -7.15 -5.47 15.61
N PRO A 71 -6.26 -6.37 16.08
CA PRO A 71 -5.94 -6.47 17.50
C PRO A 71 -5.47 -5.12 18.06
N PRO A 72 -5.75 -4.78 19.34
CA PRO A 72 -5.33 -3.50 19.93
C PRO A 72 -3.81 -3.24 19.89
N ALA A 73 -3.00 -4.29 19.82
CA ALA A 73 -1.55 -4.21 19.73
C ALA A 73 -1.02 -3.88 18.32
N THR A 74 -1.86 -4.01 17.29
CA THR A 74 -1.47 -3.80 15.88
C THR A 74 -1.83 -2.39 15.43
N ARG A 75 -0.84 -1.62 14.98
CA ARG A 75 -1.04 -0.27 14.46
C ARG A 75 -1.31 -0.29 12.95
N LEU A 76 -2.35 0.42 12.52
CA LEU A 76 -2.55 0.74 11.10
C LEU A 76 -1.98 2.14 10.81
N VAL A 77 -1.10 2.24 9.82
CA VAL A 77 -0.46 3.49 9.37
C VAL A 77 -0.74 3.68 7.89
N GLU A 78 -1.06 4.91 7.51
CA GLU A 78 -1.26 5.31 6.12
C GLU A 78 -0.11 6.22 5.66
N VAL A 79 0.38 5.99 4.45
CA VAL A 79 1.43 6.77 3.80
C VAL A 79 0.96 7.21 2.41
N ASP A 80 1.09 8.50 2.10
CA ASP A 80 0.84 8.98 0.74
C ASP A 80 2.03 8.66 -0.16
N ALA A 81 1.90 7.56 -0.91
CA ALA A 81 2.88 7.08 -1.87
C ALA A 81 2.55 7.52 -3.31
N HIS A 82 1.47 8.27 -3.52
CA HIS A 82 0.99 8.63 -4.86
C HIS A 82 1.23 10.10 -5.20
N ASN A 83 1.26 10.98 -4.20
CA ASN A 83 1.49 12.41 -4.39
C ASN A 83 2.89 12.81 -3.92
N VAL A 84 3.53 13.73 -4.64
CA VAL A 84 4.84 14.30 -4.24
C VAL A 84 4.68 15.01 -2.90
N VAL A 85 3.72 15.92 -2.80
CA VAL A 85 3.31 16.53 -1.54
C VAL A 85 2.09 15.77 -1.03
N PRO A 86 2.09 15.20 0.19
CA PRO A 86 0.96 14.45 0.71
C PRO A 86 -0.33 15.25 0.64
N ALA A 87 -1.43 14.64 0.21
CA ALA A 87 -2.69 15.34 -0.07
C ALA A 87 -3.18 16.19 1.12
N TRP A 88 -3.09 15.66 2.34
CA TRP A 88 -3.46 16.36 3.57
C TRP A 88 -2.47 17.44 4.02
N ARG A 89 -1.26 17.48 3.44
CA ARG A 89 -0.28 18.55 3.63
C ARG A 89 -0.40 19.64 2.57
N ALA A 90 -0.81 19.29 1.35
CA ALA A 90 -0.93 20.22 0.24
C ALA A 90 -1.98 21.32 0.51
N SER A 91 -3.12 20.97 1.11
CA SER A 91 -4.10 21.94 1.61
C SER A 91 -4.99 21.33 2.70
N SER A 92 -5.40 22.15 3.67
CA SER A 92 -6.37 21.74 4.72
C SER A 92 -7.83 21.78 4.25
N LYS A 93 -8.08 22.20 3.01
CA LYS A 93 -9.43 22.31 2.42
C LYS A 93 -9.40 22.02 0.93
N GLN A 94 -10.58 21.75 0.38
CA GLN A 94 -10.76 21.72 -1.07
C GLN A 94 -10.46 23.10 -1.68
N GLU A 95 -9.61 23.11 -2.70
CA GLU A 95 -9.25 24.32 -3.43
C GLU A 95 -10.24 24.60 -4.56
N VAL A 96 -10.50 25.89 -4.79
CA VAL A 96 -11.50 26.34 -5.77
C VAL A 96 -10.96 26.18 -7.21
N GLY A 97 -9.64 26.15 -7.38
CA GLY A 97 -9.02 25.86 -8.66
C GLY A 97 -7.50 25.84 -8.61
N ALA A 98 -6.89 25.59 -9.77
CA ALA A 98 -5.43 25.47 -9.89
C ALA A 98 -4.69 26.72 -9.41
N ARG A 99 -5.25 27.93 -9.62
CA ARG A 99 -4.65 29.20 -9.18
C ARG A 99 -4.43 29.27 -7.66
N THR A 100 -5.30 28.66 -6.86
CA THR A 100 -5.18 28.70 -5.39
C THR A 100 -4.39 27.52 -4.83
N LEU A 101 -4.42 26.36 -5.51
CA LEU A 101 -3.66 25.18 -5.11
C LEU A 101 -2.17 25.26 -5.48
N ARG A 102 -1.85 25.74 -6.70
CA ARG A 102 -0.49 25.77 -7.24
C ARG A 102 0.55 26.43 -6.31
N PRO A 103 0.35 27.65 -5.78
CA PRO A 103 1.36 28.27 -4.92
C PRO A 103 1.59 27.52 -3.61
N LYS A 104 0.59 26.77 -3.11
CA LYS A 104 0.73 25.95 -1.89
C LYS A 104 1.61 24.73 -2.14
N ILE A 105 1.39 24.05 -3.26
CA ILE A 105 2.23 22.91 -3.67
C ILE A 105 3.64 23.41 -3.96
N GLU A 106 3.80 24.46 -4.77
CA GLU A 106 5.10 25.02 -5.14
C GLU A 106 5.93 25.43 -3.92
N GLY A 107 5.31 26.03 -2.90
CA GLY A 107 5.98 26.37 -1.65
C GLY A 107 6.47 25.16 -0.84
N LEU A 108 5.89 23.97 -1.06
CA LEU A 108 6.26 22.72 -0.39
C LEU A 108 7.20 21.86 -1.24
N LEU A 109 7.29 22.08 -2.56
CA LEU A 109 8.13 21.28 -3.46
C LEU A 109 9.59 21.17 -2.98
N PRO A 110 10.27 22.23 -2.50
CA PRO A 110 11.66 22.10 -2.03
C PRO A 110 11.85 21.08 -0.90
N ALA A 111 10.82 20.81 -0.11
CA ALA A 111 10.87 19.85 1.00
C ALA A 111 10.48 18.42 0.59
N PHE A 112 9.65 18.26 -0.43
CA PHE A 112 9.04 16.97 -0.78
C PHE A 112 9.51 16.40 -2.12
N LEU A 113 9.85 17.25 -3.09
CA LEU A 113 10.40 16.84 -4.37
C LEU A 113 11.87 16.51 -4.21
N THR A 114 12.13 15.35 -3.63
CA THR A 114 13.46 14.82 -3.35
C THR A 114 13.64 13.49 -4.04
N GLU A 115 14.90 13.08 -4.22
CA GLU A 115 15.20 11.75 -4.74
C GLU A 115 14.76 10.65 -3.77
N PHE A 116 14.27 9.54 -4.32
CA PHE A 116 13.92 8.38 -3.51
C PHE A 116 15.18 7.64 -3.06
N PRO A 117 15.25 7.20 -1.79
CA PRO A 117 16.34 6.33 -1.36
C PRO A 117 16.25 4.99 -2.10
N GLN A 118 17.41 4.41 -2.42
CA GLN A 118 17.49 3.09 -3.03
C GLN A 118 16.93 2.02 -2.08
N LEU A 119 16.12 1.11 -2.62
CA LEU A 119 15.60 -0.03 -1.86
C LEU A 119 16.76 -0.96 -1.51
N ARG A 120 16.96 -1.18 -0.21
CA ARG A 120 17.99 -2.10 0.31
C ARG A 120 17.38 -3.49 0.52
N VAL A 121 18.20 -4.51 0.38
CA VAL A 121 17.83 -5.87 0.78
C VAL A 121 17.47 -5.85 2.27
N HIS A 122 16.37 -6.50 2.64
CA HIS A 122 15.91 -6.54 4.02
C HIS A 122 16.98 -7.20 4.90
N PRO A 123 17.46 -6.54 5.98
CA PRO A 123 18.62 -6.99 6.72
C PRO A 123 18.37 -8.25 7.54
N THR A 124 17.11 -8.52 7.89
CA THR A 124 16.71 -9.73 8.60
C THR A 124 15.92 -10.65 7.68
N PRO A 125 16.21 -11.95 7.67
CA PRO A 125 15.39 -12.90 6.92
C PRO A 125 13.96 -12.91 7.48
N PRO A 126 12.95 -13.25 6.65
CA PRO A 126 11.59 -13.41 7.13
C PRO A 126 11.53 -14.49 8.21
N THR A 127 10.89 -14.19 9.34
CA THR A 127 10.68 -15.14 10.44
C THR A 127 9.39 -15.95 10.28
N CYS A 128 8.47 -15.49 9.44
CA CYS A 128 7.21 -16.16 9.13
C CYS A 128 7.38 -17.22 8.04
N ALA A 129 6.41 -18.14 7.98
CA ALA A 129 6.36 -19.18 6.98
C ALA A 129 6.47 -18.61 5.55
N PRO A 130 7.10 -19.32 4.61
CA PRO A 130 7.19 -18.85 3.24
C PRO A 130 5.79 -18.69 2.63
N PRO A 131 5.56 -17.67 1.78
CA PRO A 131 4.28 -17.51 1.10
C PRO A 131 3.98 -18.72 0.23
N THR A 132 2.72 -19.12 0.17
CA THR A 132 2.24 -20.10 -0.80
C THR A 132 2.51 -19.58 -2.21
N PRO A 133 3.16 -20.37 -3.10
CA PRO A 133 3.43 -19.94 -4.47
C PRO A 133 2.14 -19.52 -5.17
N VAL A 134 2.16 -18.33 -5.80
CA VAL A 134 1.00 -17.82 -6.53
C VAL A 134 0.96 -18.46 -7.91
N ASP A 135 -0.13 -19.19 -8.21
CA ASP A 135 -0.42 -19.62 -9.58
C ASP A 135 -0.94 -18.41 -10.39
N TRP A 136 0.00 -17.69 -11.01
CA TRP A 136 -0.32 -16.55 -11.85
C TRP A 136 -1.11 -16.93 -13.11
N ALA A 137 -0.92 -18.15 -13.64
CA ALA A 137 -1.65 -18.60 -14.82
C ALA A 137 -3.13 -18.79 -14.50
N ALA A 138 -3.45 -19.45 -13.39
CA ALA A 138 -4.82 -19.62 -12.91
C ALA A 138 -5.45 -18.31 -12.40
N THR A 139 -4.65 -17.34 -11.95
CA THR A 139 -5.18 -16.03 -11.50
C THR A 139 -5.48 -15.10 -12.68
N LEU A 140 -4.82 -15.29 -13.83
CA LEU A 140 -4.97 -14.47 -15.03
C LEU A 140 -5.98 -15.03 -16.05
N SER A 141 -6.43 -16.28 -15.88
CA SER A 141 -7.49 -16.92 -16.68
C SER A 141 -8.89 -16.44 -16.31
#